data_AF-A0A913ZT22-F1
#
_entry.id   AF-A0A913ZT22-F1
#
_cell.length_a   1.000
_cell.length_b   1.000
_cell.length_c   1.000
_cell.angle_alpha   90.00
_cell.angle_beta   90.00
_cell.angle_gamma   90.00
#
_symmetry.space_group_name_H-M   'P 1'
#
loop_
_entity.id
_entity.type
_entity.pdbx_description
1 polymer ?
#
loop_
_entity_poly.entity_id
_entity_poly.type
_entity_poly.pdbx_seq_one_letter_code
_entity_poly.pdbx_strand_id
1 'polypeptide(L)'
;MSYLHEICLDEIALEGLDGITLACLWCRLDQRLPKFPLALDPKAKQFLWKGILASKDVAFFSLPEPRKLPTFPHEYMTTDEPTGIVFLKEEVQRKEYPACIINSFENDGIQGSCATFKERVDISDEVRGHDGGKVMTLEEVQKRWGDSLVIVASQELRMSALVGPHGDPSLELSGLRYSFLEFVGRQRHFGAQQVDFARLFKLTLTSLHSLRKDLSSNQLLDKRTCLCRTAKHLKNSIFLMLLRFGPLAKHSNMSHHGMLSTNLIQILEKQPKRTADFKFLFAELAKKLPSWPFLHKIQP
;
A
#
# COMPACT_ATOMS: atom_id res chain seq x y z
N MET A 1 -4.02 16.99 17.84
CA MET A 1 -4.84 16.80 16.63
C MET A 1 -5.82 15.66 16.93
N SER A 2 -6.98 15.52 16.26
CA SER A 2 -7.87 14.38 16.55
C SER A 2 -7.29 13.09 15.91
N TYR A 3 -7.51 11.94 16.54
CA TYR A 3 -7.12 10.62 16.00
C TYR A 3 -7.59 10.40 14.54
N LEU A 4 -8.76 10.95 14.19
CA LEU A 4 -9.30 10.87 12.83
C LEU A 4 -8.45 11.65 11.81
N HIS A 5 -7.93 12.81 12.21
CA HIS A 5 -7.07 13.61 11.34
C HIS A 5 -5.70 12.95 11.18
N GLU A 6 -5.18 12.30 12.23
CA GLU A 6 -3.93 11.53 12.14
C GLU A 6 -4.04 10.40 11.12
N ILE A 7 -5.18 9.69 11.08
CA ILE A 7 -5.43 8.68 10.04
C ILE A 7 -5.43 9.31 8.64
N CYS A 8 -6.09 10.45 8.45
CA CYS A 8 -6.08 11.15 7.15
C CYS A 8 -4.67 11.56 6.74
N LEU A 9 -3.89 12.12 7.66
CA LEU A 9 -2.51 12.52 7.41
C LEU A 9 -1.61 11.33 7.05
N ASP A 10 -1.80 10.18 7.71
CA ASP A 10 -1.09 8.94 7.38
C ASP A 10 -1.45 8.45 5.97
N GLU A 11 -2.74 8.47 5.58
CA GLU A 11 -3.15 8.09 4.22
C GLU A 11 -2.63 9.06 3.15
N ILE A 12 -2.58 10.36 3.44
CA ILE A 12 -1.95 11.38 2.58
C ILE A 12 -0.45 11.08 2.43
N ALA A 13 0.23 10.77 3.54
CA ALA A 13 1.65 10.48 3.55
C ALA A 13 2.03 9.23 2.76
N LEU A 14 1.20 8.18 2.83
CA LEU A 14 1.41 6.93 2.10
C LEU A 14 1.26 7.04 0.57
N GLU A 15 0.65 8.11 0.06
CA GLU A 15 0.64 8.37 -1.39
C GLU A 15 1.95 8.98 -1.92
N GLY A 16 2.87 9.32 -1.02
CA GLY A 16 4.21 9.78 -1.36
C GLY A 16 4.23 11.18 -1.99
N LEU A 17 5.32 11.50 -2.68
CA LEU A 17 5.56 12.82 -3.24
C LEU A 17 4.56 13.22 -4.35
N ASP A 18 4.00 12.23 -5.06
CA ASP A 18 2.91 12.43 -6.03
C ASP A 18 1.67 13.07 -5.41
N GLY A 19 1.43 12.85 -4.12
CA GLY A 19 0.25 13.34 -3.40
C GLY A 19 -1.05 12.61 -3.74
N ILE A 20 -2.08 12.90 -2.96
CA ILE A 20 -3.40 12.27 -3.06
C ILE A 20 -4.46 13.27 -3.52
N THR A 21 -5.32 12.89 -4.46
CA THR A 21 -6.53 13.68 -4.76
C THR A 21 -7.57 13.47 -3.68
N LEU A 22 -8.53 14.39 -3.53
CA LEU A 22 -9.64 14.21 -2.60
C LEU A 22 -10.44 12.92 -2.88
N ALA A 23 -10.72 12.63 -4.15
CA ALA A 23 -11.40 11.40 -4.55
C ALA A 23 -10.63 10.15 -4.10
N CYS A 24 -9.30 10.12 -4.33
CA CYS A 24 -8.47 9.00 -3.93
C CYS A 24 -8.42 8.85 -2.39
N LEU A 25 -8.32 9.96 -1.65
CA LEU A 25 -8.34 9.95 -0.19
C LEU A 25 -9.59 9.30 0.37
N TRP A 26 -10.76 9.64 -0.18
CA TRP A 26 -12.02 9.03 0.26
C TRP A 26 -12.07 7.54 -0.01
N CYS A 27 -11.59 7.08 -1.18
CA CYS A 27 -11.47 5.65 -1.47
C CYS A 27 -10.51 4.94 -0.51
N ARG A 28 -9.35 5.54 -0.21
CA ARG A 28 -8.36 4.97 0.71
C ARG A 28 -8.90 4.84 2.13
N LEU A 29 -9.58 5.87 2.62
CA LEU A 29 -10.19 5.85 3.96
C LEU A 29 -11.31 4.81 4.05
N ASP A 30 -12.16 4.70 3.03
CA ASP A 30 -13.25 3.71 3.00
C ASP A 30 -12.73 2.26 3.02
N GLN A 31 -11.62 2.01 2.33
CA GLN A 31 -11.00 0.69 2.17
C GLN A 31 -9.90 0.40 3.21
N ARG A 32 -9.72 1.29 4.19
CA ARG A 32 -8.64 1.20 5.16
C ARG A 32 -8.81 -0.02 6.07
N LEU A 33 -7.69 -0.60 6.47
CA LEU A 33 -7.60 -1.56 7.57
C LEU A 33 -6.66 -1.03 8.67
N PRO A 34 -7.10 -0.95 9.93
CA PRO A 34 -8.46 -1.21 10.43
C PRO A 34 -9.50 -0.23 9.86
N LYS A 35 -10.77 -0.68 9.83
CA LYS A 35 -11.90 0.08 9.26
C LYS A 35 -11.93 1.50 9.82
N PHE A 36 -12.10 2.48 8.94
CA PHE A 36 -12.23 3.87 9.35
C PHE A 36 -13.49 4.04 10.23
N PRO A 37 -13.39 4.73 11.38
CA PRO A 37 -14.44 4.71 12.40
C PRO A 37 -15.68 5.56 12.06
N LEU A 38 -15.65 6.33 10.97
CA LEU A 38 -16.76 7.18 10.53
C LEU A 38 -17.23 6.80 9.13
N ALA A 39 -18.53 6.91 8.89
CA ALA A 39 -19.06 6.93 7.53
C ALA A 39 -18.61 8.22 6.82
N LEU A 40 -18.13 8.11 5.58
CA LEU A 40 -17.63 9.24 4.80
C LEU A 40 -18.76 10.02 4.10
N ASP A 41 -19.77 10.42 4.86
CA ASP A 41 -20.82 11.32 4.40
C ASP A 41 -20.28 12.76 4.15
N PRO A 42 -21.04 13.64 3.47
CA PRO A 42 -20.57 14.99 3.16
C PRO A 42 -20.13 15.81 4.39
N LYS A 43 -20.81 15.66 5.53
CA LYS A 43 -20.46 16.39 6.76
C LYS A 43 -19.18 15.86 7.35
N ALA A 44 -19.00 14.54 7.38
CA ALA A 44 -17.77 13.90 7.83
C ALA A 44 -16.58 14.31 6.96
N LYS A 45 -16.72 14.28 5.62
CA LYS A 45 -15.67 14.73 4.69
C LYS A 45 -15.30 16.19 4.91
N GLN A 46 -16.30 17.07 5.09
CA GLN A 46 -16.07 18.48 5.38
C GLN A 46 -15.40 18.70 6.76
N PHE A 47 -15.70 17.88 7.76
CA PHE A 47 -15.01 17.88 9.05
C PHE A 47 -13.54 17.47 8.91
N LEU A 48 -13.26 16.36 8.23
CA LEU A 48 -11.89 15.90 7.97
C LEU A 48 -11.09 16.91 7.15
N TRP A 49 -11.72 17.53 6.15
CA TRP A 49 -11.14 18.60 5.35
C TRP A 49 -10.65 19.77 6.20
N LYS A 50 -11.44 20.23 7.18
CA LYS A 50 -11.01 21.27 8.13
C LYS A 50 -9.77 20.85 8.93
N GLY A 51 -9.70 19.57 9.31
CA GLY A 51 -8.53 19.00 9.97
C GLY A 51 -7.28 19.02 9.10
N ILE A 52 -7.41 18.61 7.84
CA ILE A 52 -6.32 18.62 6.86
C ILE A 52 -5.85 20.06 6.61
N LEU A 53 -6.78 20.99 6.41
CA LEU A 53 -6.51 22.43 6.27
C LEU A 53 -5.83 23.07 7.47
N ALA A 54 -6.00 22.53 8.67
CA ALA A 54 -5.38 23.07 9.88
C ALA A 54 -3.95 22.53 10.09
N SER A 55 -3.61 21.39 9.46
CA SER A 55 -2.27 20.79 9.60
C SER A 55 -1.24 21.58 8.83
N LYS A 56 -0.08 21.89 9.43
CA LYS A 56 1.06 22.50 8.72
C LYS A 56 1.92 21.47 7.98
N ASP A 57 1.69 20.19 8.24
CA ASP A 57 2.46 19.07 7.67
C ASP A 57 1.94 18.64 6.30
N VAL A 58 1.06 19.43 5.67
CA VAL A 58 0.54 19.17 4.33
C VAL A 58 0.55 20.45 3.49
N ALA A 59 0.86 20.27 2.21
CA ALA A 59 0.76 21.31 1.19
C ALA A 59 -0.25 20.88 0.11
N PHE A 60 -0.81 21.86 -0.57
CA PHE A 60 -1.82 21.67 -1.61
C PHE A 60 -1.25 22.13 -2.94
N PHE A 61 -1.36 21.28 -3.96
CA PHE A 61 -0.87 21.59 -5.29
C PHE A 61 -1.95 21.40 -6.34
N SER A 62 -1.97 22.26 -7.34
CA SER A 62 -2.72 22.06 -8.58
C SER A 62 -1.82 21.39 -9.61
N LEU A 63 -2.25 20.26 -10.14
CA LEU A 63 -1.62 19.57 -11.26
C LEU A 63 -1.95 20.26 -12.60
N PRO A 64 -1.09 20.09 -13.63
CA PRO A 64 -1.39 20.58 -14.98
C PRO A 64 -2.62 19.91 -15.59
N GLU A 65 -2.85 18.63 -15.28
CA GLU A 65 -3.96 17.83 -15.79
C GLU A 65 -4.67 17.10 -14.64
N PRO A 66 -6.02 16.94 -14.68
CA PRO A 66 -6.75 16.20 -13.66
C PRO A 66 -6.27 14.75 -13.55
N ARG A 67 -5.97 14.31 -12.32
CA ARG A 67 -5.46 12.96 -12.07
C ARG A 67 -6.58 11.95 -11.93
N LYS A 68 -6.58 10.95 -12.81
CA LYS A 68 -7.48 9.78 -12.70
C LYS A 68 -7.15 8.95 -11.46
N LEU A 69 -8.18 8.34 -10.86
CA LEU A 69 -7.98 7.39 -9.78
C LEU A 69 -7.04 6.24 -10.21
N PRO A 70 -6.06 5.86 -9.35
CA PRO A 70 -5.23 4.70 -9.59
C PRO A 70 -6.06 3.43 -9.49
N THR A 71 -5.57 2.34 -10.07
CA THR A 71 -6.18 1.03 -9.83
C THR A 71 -5.78 0.54 -8.45
N PHE A 72 -6.76 0.32 -7.59
CA PHE A 72 -6.58 -0.19 -6.25
C PHE A 72 -6.39 -1.72 -6.25
N PRO A 73 -5.63 -2.29 -5.31
CA PRO A 73 -5.39 -3.73 -5.24
C PRO A 73 -6.62 -4.62 -5.28
N HIS A 74 -7.68 -4.28 -4.55
CA HIS A 74 -8.90 -5.09 -4.47
C HIS A 74 -9.63 -5.23 -5.82
N GLU A 75 -9.34 -4.35 -6.80
CA GLU A 75 -9.93 -4.44 -8.14
C GLU A 75 -9.34 -5.61 -8.94
N TYR A 76 -8.03 -5.84 -8.81
CA TYR A 76 -7.30 -6.85 -9.60
C TYR A 76 -6.75 -8.01 -8.78
N MET A 77 -6.87 -7.96 -7.45
CA MET A 77 -6.30 -8.95 -6.55
C MET A 77 -7.30 -9.36 -5.49
N THR A 78 -7.47 -10.67 -5.35
CA THR A 78 -8.19 -11.28 -4.22
C THR A 78 -7.31 -12.35 -3.59
N THR A 79 -7.51 -12.61 -2.30
CA THR A 79 -6.85 -13.73 -1.63
C THR A 79 -7.91 -14.68 -1.12
N ASP A 80 -7.74 -15.96 -1.41
CA ASP A 80 -8.51 -17.01 -0.76
C ASP A 80 -7.97 -17.23 0.66
N GLU A 81 -8.69 -16.77 1.68
CA GLU A 81 -8.26 -16.83 3.08
C GLU A 81 -7.86 -18.24 3.56
N PRO A 82 -8.59 -19.33 3.21
CA PRO A 82 -8.21 -20.68 3.59
C PRO A 82 -6.88 -21.13 2.98
N THR A 83 -6.60 -20.75 1.73
CA THR A 83 -5.43 -21.23 0.97
C THR A 83 -4.33 -20.18 0.77
N GLY A 84 -4.50 -18.95 1.21
CA GLY A 84 -3.53 -17.86 1.04
C GLY A 84 -3.12 -17.64 -0.43
N ILE A 85 -3.84 -18.24 -1.39
CA ILE A 85 -3.56 -18.12 -2.82
C ILE A 85 -4.09 -16.77 -3.24
N VAL A 86 -3.21 -16.02 -3.88
CA VAL A 86 -3.54 -14.71 -4.43
C VAL A 86 -3.99 -14.90 -5.88
N PHE A 87 -5.22 -14.52 -6.18
CA PHE A 87 -5.78 -14.53 -7.53
C PHE A 87 -5.57 -13.15 -8.16
N LEU A 88 -4.90 -13.13 -9.30
CA LEU A 88 -4.64 -11.92 -10.07
C LEU A 88 -5.50 -11.92 -11.32
N LYS A 89 -6.32 -10.88 -11.45
CA LYS A 89 -7.12 -10.59 -12.64
C LYS A 89 -6.27 -9.85 -13.66
N GLU A 90 -5.71 -10.58 -14.62
CA GLU A 90 -4.80 -10.04 -15.64
C GLU A 90 -5.52 -9.12 -16.65
N GLU A 91 -6.84 -9.27 -16.77
CA GLU A 91 -7.70 -8.45 -17.61
C GLU A 91 -7.88 -7.03 -17.09
N VAL A 92 -7.59 -6.78 -15.81
CA VAL A 92 -7.71 -5.44 -15.20
C VAL A 92 -6.48 -4.62 -15.56
N GLN A 93 -6.67 -3.61 -16.41
CA GLN A 93 -5.62 -2.65 -16.74
C GLN A 93 -5.29 -1.79 -15.51
N ARG A 94 -4.05 -1.92 -15.03
CA ARG A 94 -3.56 -1.18 -13.86
C ARG A 94 -3.16 0.24 -14.27
N LYS A 95 -3.81 1.23 -13.66
CA LYS A 95 -3.46 2.66 -13.74
C LYS A 95 -2.45 2.95 -12.63
N GLU A 96 -1.19 3.03 -13.02
CA GLU A 96 -0.06 3.26 -12.11
C GLU A 96 0.37 4.73 -12.17
N TYR A 97 0.90 5.25 -11.06
CA TYR A 97 1.53 6.58 -11.06
C TYR A 97 2.78 6.55 -11.94
N PRO A 98 3.00 7.57 -12.78
CA PRO A 98 4.22 7.65 -13.58
C PRO A 98 5.47 7.74 -12.67
N ALA A 99 6.45 6.88 -12.92
CA ALA A 99 7.68 6.83 -12.13
C ALA A 99 8.64 7.96 -12.55
N CYS A 100 9.04 8.79 -11.58
CA CYS A 100 10.07 9.82 -11.77
C CYS A 100 10.73 10.13 -10.43
N ILE A 101 12.00 9.74 -10.27
CA ILE A 101 12.72 9.87 -9.00
C ILE A 101 13.16 11.33 -8.81
N ILE A 102 12.83 11.88 -7.64
CA ILE A 102 13.30 13.17 -7.14
C ILE A 102 14.27 12.89 -5.98
N ASN A 103 15.46 13.48 -6.03
CA ASN A 103 16.51 13.30 -5.03
C ASN A 103 16.58 14.49 -4.08
N SER A 104 16.81 14.21 -2.79
CA SER A 104 16.86 15.22 -1.72
C SER A 104 17.96 16.27 -1.91
N PHE A 105 19.15 15.86 -2.34
CA PHE A 105 20.31 16.75 -2.50
C PHE A 105 20.06 17.90 -3.49
N GLU A 106 19.26 17.66 -4.53
CA GLU A 106 19.00 18.63 -5.60
C GLU A 106 17.72 19.46 -5.38
N ASN A 107 16.92 19.12 -4.36
CA ASN A 107 15.56 19.65 -4.18
C ASN A 107 15.26 19.99 -2.71
N ASP A 108 16.20 20.66 -2.03
CA ASP A 108 16.02 21.19 -0.67
C ASP A 108 15.52 20.14 0.35
N GLY A 109 16.06 18.92 0.27
CA GLY A 109 15.69 17.81 1.16
C GLY A 109 14.46 17.02 0.71
N ILE A 110 13.76 17.44 -0.35
CA ILE A 110 12.60 16.72 -0.89
C ILE A 110 13.03 15.52 -1.72
N GLN A 111 12.51 14.34 -1.40
CA GLN A 111 12.72 13.11 -2.15
C GLN A 111 11.43 12.31 -2.31
N GLY A 112 11.38 11.45 -3.34
CA GLY A 112 10.22 10.62 -3.65
C GLY A 112 10.09 10.35 -5.14
N SER A 113 8.95 9.79 -5.53
CA SER A 113 8.57 9.67 -6.94
C SER A 113 7.44 10.65 -7.26
N CYS A 114 7.65 11.52 -8.26
CA CYS A 114 6.60 12.39 -8.80
C CYS A 114 6.97 12.93 -10.19
N ALA A 115 6.20 12.59 -11.22
CA ALA A 115 6.47 13.04 -12.58
C ALA A 115 6.13 14.52 -12.82
N THR A 116 5.12 15.05 -12.12
CA THR A 116 4.68 16.44 -12.25
C THR A 116 5.32 17.37 -11.20
N PHE A 117 6.45 16.96 -10.60
CA PHE A 117 7.05 17.67 -9.47
C PHE A 117 7.37 19.14 -9.79
N LYS A 118 7.87 19.39 -11.01
CA LYS A 118 8.24 20.74 -11.49
C LYS A 118 7.09 21.52 -12.12
N GLU A 119 6.00 20.83 -12.47
CA GLU A 119 4.88 21.39 -13.25
C GLU A 119 3.70 21.78 -12.37
N ARG A 120 3.59 21.18 -11.18
CA ARG A 120 2.51 21.48 -10.23
C ARG A 120 2.70 22.86 -9.61
N VAL A 121 1.59 23.53 -9.33
CA VAL A 121 1.56 24.87 -8.71
C VAL A 121 1.16 24.73 -7.26
N ASP A 122 1.93 25.31 -6.33
CA ASP A 122 1.54 25.39 -4.92
C ASP A 122 0.38 26.37 -4.76
N ILE A 123 -0.72 25.89 -4.18
CA ILE A 123 -1.96 26.63 -3.95
C ILE A 123 -2.31 26.63 -2.45
N SER A 124 -1.34 26.32 -1.58
CA SER A 124 -1.57 26.17 -0.14
C SER A 124 -2.11 27.44 0.51
N ASP A 125 -1.55 28.59 0.16
CA ASP A 125 -1.99 29.89 0.70
C ASP A 125 -3.40 30.24 0.24
N GLU A 126 -3.71 29.99 -1.03
CA GLU A 126 -5.04 30.23 -1.60
C GLU A 126 -6.12 29.35 -0.94
N VAL A 127 -5.82 28.06 -0.78
CA VAL A 127 -6.73 27.09 -0.15
C VAL A 127 -6.96 27.42 1.34
N ARG A 128 -5.91 27.90 2.04
CA ARG A 128 -5.98 28.29 3.45
C ARG A 128 -6.49 29.71 3.67
N GLY A 129 -6.68 30.50 2.62
CA GLY A 129 -7.08 31.90 2.74
C GLY A 129 -6.05 32.76 3.47
N HIS A 130 -4.75 32.48 3.30
CA HIS A 130 -3.72 33.40 3.74
C HIS A 130 -3.88 34.75 3.00
N ASP A 131 -3.35 35.84 3.56
CA ASP A 131 -3.53 37.23 3.07
C ASP A 131 -4.96 37.79 3.16
N GLY A 132 -5.70 37.40 4.20
CA GLY A 132 -7.06 37.91 4.47
C GLY A 132 -8.16 37.26 3.63
N GLY A 133 -7.81 36.19 2.90
CA GLY A 133 -8.76 35.36 2.18
C GLY A 133 -9.64 34.51 3.09
N LYS A 134 -10.76 34.03 2.56
CA LYS A 134 -11.62 33.06 3.25
C LYS A 134 -11.04 31.66 3.06
N VAL A 135 -10.87 30.90 4.15
CA VAL A 135 -10.55 29.47 4.11
C VAL A 135 -11.56 28.73 3.22
N MET A 136 -11.07 27.99 2.23
CA MET A 136 -11.93 27.31 1.27
C MET A 136 -12.58 26.06 1.86
N THR A 137 -13.88 25.91 1.64
CA THR A 137 -14.66 24.71 1.95
C THR A 137 -14.31 23.56 1.00
N LEU A 138 -14.69 22.34 1.38
CA LEU A 138 -14.44 21.16 0.54
C LEU A 138 -15.14 21.29 -0.82
N GLU A 139 -16.36 21.83 -0.82
CA GLU A 139 -17.14 22.04 -2.04
C GLU A 139 -16.50 23.10 -2.95
N GLU A 140 -16.02 24.22 -2.38
CA GLU A 140 -15.35 25.29 -3.13
C GLU A 140 -14.07 24.77 -3.82
N VAL A 141 -13.24 23.98 -3.12
CA VAL A 141 -12.01 23.42 -3.71
C VAL A 141 -12.31 22.35 -4.76
N GLN A 142 -13.32 21.50 -4.54
CA GLN A 142 -13.74 20.48 -5.50
C GLN A 142 -14.31 21.12 -6.77
N LYS A 143 -15.09 22.20 -6.64
CA LYS A 143 -15.63 22.92 -7.78
C LYS A 143 -14.54 23.60 -8.60
N ARG A 144 -13.49 24.10 -7.95
CA ARG A 144 -12.45 24.89 -8.61
C ARG A 144 -11.36 24.03 -9.26
N TRP A 145 -10.86 23.02 -8.57
CA TRP A 145 -9.73 22.22 -9.05
C TRP A 145 -10.08 20.75 -9.31
N GLY A 146 -11.17 20.24 -8.74
CA GLY A 146 -11.57 18.84 -8.89
C GLY A 146 -10.42 17.87 -8.59
N ASP A 147 -10.16 16.98 -9.55
CA ASP A 147 -9.08 15.98 -9.46
C ASP A 147 -7.69 16.50 -9.87
N SER A 148 -7.56 17.79 -10.21
CA SER A 148 -6.25 18.44 -10.35
C SER A 148 -5.65 18.82 -8.99
N LEU A 149 -6.47 18.96 -7.93
CA LEU A 149 -5.96 19.26 -6.59
C LEU A 149 -5.40 17.99 -5.94
N VAL A 150 -4.13 18.06 -5.53
CA VAL A 150 -3.46 17.03 -4.74
C VAL A 150 -2.96 17.57 -3.43
N ILE A 151 -3.03 16.73 -2.40
CA ILE A 151 -2.54 17.00 -1.06
C ILE A 151 -1.27 16.20 -0.88
N VAL A 152 -0.18 16.86 -0.48
CA VAL A 152 1.14 16.24 -0.29
C VAL A 152 1.56 16.46 1.15
N ALA A 153 1.86 15.37 1.85
CA ALA A 153 2.44 15.44 3.19
C ALA A 153 3.89 15.91 3.16
N SER A 154 4.32 16.54 4.26
CA SER A 154 5.71 16.95 4.49
C SER A 154 6.67 15.77 4.34
N GLN A 155 7.93 16.07 4.03
CA GLN A 155 8.97 15.05 3.89
C GLN A 155 9.12 14.21 5.17
N GLU A 156 9.02 14.84 6.33
CA GLU A 156 9.07 14.18 7.64
C GLU A 156 7.88 13.25 7.86
N LEU A 157 6.67 13.71 7.59
CA LEU A 157 5.46 12.89 7.77
C LEU A 157 5.45 11.70 6.81
N ARG A 158 5.91 11.87 5.57
CA ARG A 158 6.11 10.77 4.62
C ARG A 158 7.17 9.79 5.10
N MET A 159 8.33 10.25 5.55
CA MET A 159 9.38 9.36 6.10
C MET A 159 8.85 8.56 7.29
N SER A 160 8.19 9.22 8.25
CA SER A 160 7.57 8.58 9.41
C SER A 160 6.54 7.53 9.00
N ALA A 161 5.73 7.81 7.98
CA ALA A 161 4.75 6.86 7.48
C ALA A 161 5.41 5.62 6.83
N LEU A 162 6.55 5.77 6.16
CA LEU A 162 7.25 4.68 5.48
C LEU A 162 8.04 3.79 6.46
N VAL A 163 8.74 4.43 7.41
CA VAL A 163 9.59 3.78 8.41
C VAL A 163 8.74 3.14 9.51
N GLY A 164 7.61 3.76 9.86
CA GLY A 164 6.70 3.31 10.90
C GLY A 164 7.17 3.66 12.32
N PRO A 165 6.35 3.36 13.34
CA PRO A 165 6.52 3.87 14.71
C PRO A 165 7.76 3.35 15.44
N HIS A 166 8.40 2.30 14.94
CA HIS A 166 9.57 1.65 15.56
C HIS A 166 10.83 1.74 14.72
N GLY A 167 10.76 2.32 13.52
CA GLY A 167 11.94 2.47 12.69
C GLY A 167 12.63 3.80 12.95
N ASP A 168 13.86 3.91 12.46
CA ASP A 168 14.72 5.09 12.65
C ASP A 168 14.36 6.22 11.66
N PRO A 169 13.82 7.37 12.12
CA PRO A 169 13.50 8.49 11.24
C PRO A 169 14.74 9.21 10.70
N SER A 170 15.91 9.00 11.29
CA SER A 170 17.18 9.59 10.86
C SER A 170 17.87 8.80 9.73
N LEU A 171 17.25 7.69 9.30
CA LEU A 171 17.78 6.85 8.24
C LEU A 171 17.86 7.62 6.92
N GLU A 172 19.08 7.77 6.42
CA GLU A 172 19.33 8.36 5.11
C GLU A 172 19.09 7.33 3.99
N LEU A 173 18.12 7.63 3.14
CA LEU A 173 17.78 6.81 1.98
C LEU A 173 18.13 7.55 0.70
N SER A 174 18.68 6.83 -0.28
CA SER A 174 18.80 7.37 -1.64
C SER A 174 17.41 7.52 -2.28
N GLY A 175 17.27 8.42 -3.26
CA GLY A 175 15.97 8.67 -3.91
C GLY A 175 15.33 7.41 -4.50
N LEU A 176 16.14 6.45 -5.00
CA LEU A 176 15.65 5.15 -5.47
C LEU A 176 15.07 4.29 -4.34
N ARG A 177 15.74 4.21 -3.18
CA ARG A 177 15.27 3.46 -2.01
C ARG A 177 14.00 4.06 -1.44
N TYR A 178 14.00 5.38 -1.31
CA TYR A 178 12.87 6.11 -0.79
C TYR A 178 11.65 5.97 -1.73
N SER A 179 11.84 6.11 -3.05
CA SER A 179 10.79 5.89 -4.06
C SER A 179 10.27 4.46 -4.05
N PHE A 180 11.12 3.47 -3.73
CA PHE A 180 10.68 2.09 -3.59
C PHE A 180 9.81 1.88 -2.35
N LEU A 181 10.15 2.50 -1.23
CA LEU A 181 9.29 2.49 -0.04
C LEU A 181 7.97 3.20 -0.31
N GLU A 182 7.95 4.35 -1.00
CA GLU A 182 6.69 4.99 -1.42
C GLU A 182 5.85 4.07 -2.29
N PHE A 183 6.45 3.39 -3.27
CA PHE A 183 5.75 2.42 -4.12
C PHE A 183 5.13 1.27 -3.30
N VAL A 184 5.88 0.72 -2.34
CA VAL A 184 5.39 -0.34 -1.45
C VAL A 184 4.30 0.18 -0.50
N GLY A 185 4.51 1.35 0.11
CA GLY A 185 3.61 2.00 1.05
C GLY A 185 2.24 2.29 0.45
N ARG A 186 2.20 2.68 -0.83
CA ARG A 186 0.94 2.89 -1.57
C ARG A 186 0.03 1.67 -1.60
N GLN A 187 0.56 0.45 -1.45
CA GLN A 187 -0.23 -0.78 -1.45
C GLN A 187 -0.73 -1.18 -0.05
N ARG A 188 -0.33 -0.47 1.01
CA ARG A 188 -0.68 -0.77 2.42
C ARG A 188 -0.55 -2.27 2.76
N HIS A 189 -1.66 -2.88 3.17
CA HIS A 189 -1.76 -4.27 3.64
C HIS A 189 -1.89 -5.30 2.50
N PHE A 190 -2.13 -4.85 1.26
CA PHE A 190 -2.19 -5.73 0.09
C PHE A 190 -0.79 -6.19 -0.34
N GLY A 191 0.20 -5.32 -0.13
CA GLY A 191 1.57 -5.53 -0.58
C GLY A 191 1.76 -5.29 -2.07
N ALA A 192 3.00 -4.97 -2.43
CA ALA A 192 3.40 -4.65 -3.78
C ALA A 192 4.22 -5.80 -4.39
N GLN A 193 3.96 -6.12 -5.66
CA GLN A 193 4.82 -7.06 -6.38
C GLN A 193 6.11 -6.36 -6.78
N GLN A 194 7.26 -6.93 -6.41
CA GLN A 194 8.56 -6.33 -6.71
C GLN A 194 8.80 -6.18 -8.24
N VAL A 195 8.16 -7.03 -9.06
CA VAL A 195 8.26 -6.99 -10.53
C VAL A 195 7.57 -5.78 -11.14
N ASP A 196 6.52 -5.25 -10.50
CA ASP A 196 5.83 -4.05 -10.96
C ASP A 196 6.73 -2.82 -10.74
N PHE A 197 7.42 -2.75 -9.60
CA PHE A 197 8.41 -1.71 -9.37
C PHE A 197 9.55 -1.75 -10.40
N ALA A 198 10.10 -2.94 -10.66
CA ALA A 198 11.17 -3.09 -11.65
C ALA A 198 10.73 -2.67 -13.06
N ARG A 199 9.47 -2.96 -13.44
CA ARG A 199 8.88 -2.50 -14.71
C ARG A 199 8.77 -0.97 -14.76
N LEU A 200 8.19 -0.37 -13.72
CA LEU A 200 7.94 1.08 -13.66
C LEU A 200 9.23 1.90 -13.64
N PHE A 201 10.22 1.47 -12.85
CA PHE A 201 11.49 2.16 -12.67
C PHE A 201 12.62 1.62 -13.57
N LYS A 202 12.30 0.74 -14.52
CA LYS A 202 13.22 0.15 -15.51
C LYS A 202 14.48 -0.46 -14.87
N LEU A 203 14.30 -1.21 -13.79
CA LEU A 203 15.39 -1.81 -13.02
C LEU A 203 15.65 -3.27 -13.43
N THR A 204 16.90 -3.70 -13.27
CA THR A 204 17.27 -5.11 -13.38
C THR A 204 16.86 -5.90 -12.13
N LEU A 205 16.69 -7.22 -12.27
CA LEU A 205 16.42 -8.12 -11.13
C LEU A 205 17.54 -8.09 -10.08
N THR A 206 18.80 -7.91 -10.50
CA THR A 206 19.95 -7.80 -9.60
C THR A 206 19.85 -6.54 -8.73
N SER A 207 19.56 -5.39 -9.36
CA SER A 207 19.36 -4.12 -8.64
C SER A 207 18.20 -4.24 -7.65
N LEU A 208 17.08 -4.84 -8.07
CA LEU A 208 15.91 -5.06 -7.22
C LEU A 208 16.22 -5.99 -6.03
N HIS A 209 16.98 -7.06 -6.26
CA HIS A 209 17.38 -7.97 -5.18
C HIS A 209 18.23 -7.25 -4.13
N SER A 210 19.23 -6.48 -4.57
CA SER A 210 20.09 -5.68 -3.70
C SER A 210 19.26 -4.68 -2.88
N LEU A 211 18.39 -3.92 -3.56
CA LEU A 211 17.50 -2.94 -2.96
C LEU A 211 16.62 -3.56 -1.86
N ARG A 212 15.97 -4.69 -2.18
CA ARG A 212 15.13 -5.43 -1.23
C ARG A 212 15.95 -5.94 -0.05
N LYS A 213 17.13 -6.52 -0.29
CA LYS A 213 17.99 -7.09 0.76
C LYS A 213 18.39 -6.03 1.77
N ASP A 214 18.81 -4.87 1.30
CA ASP A 214 19.21 -3.73 2.11
C ASP A 214 18.05 -3.22 2.98
N LEU A 215 16.90 -2.92 2.38
CA LEU A 215 15.73 -2.42 3.11
C LEU A 215 15.13 -3.45 4.08
N SER A 216 15.22 -4.74 3.76
CA SER A 216 14.80 -5.81 4.69
C SER A 216 15.75 -5.91 5.89
N SER A 217 17.05 -5.70 5.67
CA SER A 217 18.06 -5.74 6.74
C SER A 217 17.88 -4.57 7.71
N ASN A 218 17.41 -3.43 7.21
CA ASN A 218 17.03 -2.26 8.00
C ASN A 218 15.61 -2.34 8.60
N GLN A 219 14.95 -3.50 8.55
CA GLN A 219 13.62 -3.73 9.12
C GLN A 219 12.52 -2.81 8.56
N LEU A 220 12.64 -2.35 7.32
CA LEU A 220 11.63 -1.49 6.69
C LEU A 220 10.58 -2.29 5.92
N LEU A 221 10.94 -3.48 5.46
CA LEU A 221 10.10 -4.32 4.62
C LEU A 221 9.82 -5.68 5.25
N ASP A 222 8.56 -6.11 5.18
CA ASP A 222 8.16 -7.50 5.32
C ASP A 222 8.09 -8.14 3.92
N LYS A 223 8.71 -9.30 3.76
CA LYS A 223 8.77 -10.03 2.49
C LYS A 223 7.97 -11.31 2.59
N ARG A 224 7.02 -11.48 1.69
CA ARG A 224 6.18 -12.68 1.63
C ARG A 224 6.27 -13.35 0.28
N THR A 225 6.45 -14.66 0.31
CA THR A 225 6.30 -15.51 -0.86
C THR A 225 4.90 -16.12 -0.80
N CYS A 226 4.04 -15.76 -1.73
CA CYS A 226 2.72 -16.36 -1.89
C CYS A 226 2.62 -17.06 -3.24
N LEU A 227 1.65 -17.96 -3.32
CA LEU A 227 1.31 -18.63 -4.56
C LEU A 227 0.28 -17.77 -5.28
N CYS A 228 0.63 -17.28 -6.47
CA CYS A 228 -0.26 -16.48 -7.30
C CYS A 228 -0.85 -17.30 -8.42
N ARG A 229 -2.18 -17.31 -8.50
CA ARG A 229 -2.92 -17.83 -9.65
C ARG A 229 -3.15 -16.68 -10.62
N THR A 230 -2.65 -16.84 -11.84
CA THR A 230 -3.05 -16.05 -13.00
C THR A 230 -3.99 -16.87 -13.90
N ALA A 231 -4.50 -16.28 -14.99
CA ALA A 231 -5.43 -16.98 -15.89
C ALA A 231 -4.86 -18.29 -16.45
N LYS A 232 -3.52 -18.37 -16.60
CA LYS A 232 -2.84 -19.50 -17.25
C LYS A 232 -2.05 -20.39 -16.30
N HIS A 233 -1.50 -19.83 -15.21
CA HIS A 233 -0.49 -20.53 -14.41
C HIS A 233 -0.61 -20.24 -12.91
N LEU A 234 -0.01 -21.14 -12.13
CA LEU A 234 0.23 -20.95 -10.70
C LEU A 234 1.72 -20.72 -10.52
N LYS A 235 2.11 -19.59 -9.92
CA LYS A 235 3.52 -19.21 -9.77
C LYS A 235 3.79 -18.65 -8.38
N ASN A 236 4.97 -18.91 -7.85
CA ASN A 236 5.45 -18.23 -6.64
C ASN A 236 5.76 -16.76 -6.97
N SER A 237 5.20 -15.84 -6.19
CA SER A 237 5.43 -14.41 -6.33
C SER A 237 5.86 -13.80 -5.00
N ILE A 238 6.66 -12.74 -5.07
CA ILE A 238 7.14 -12.01 -3.89
C ILE A 238 6.34 -10.73 -3.75
N PHE A 239 5.66 -10.60 -2.62
CA PHE A 239 4.98 -9.39 -2.18
C PHE A 239 5.79 -8.73 -1.08
N LEU A 240 5.91 -7.42 -1.18
CA LEU A 240 6.61 -6.58 -0.22
C LEU A 240 5.60 -5.66 0.43
N MET A 241 5.71 -5.49 1.74
CA MET A 241 4.93 -4.55 2.52
C MET A 241 5.86 -3.76 3.41
N LEU A 242 5.46 -2.55 3.78
CA LEU A 242 6.12 -1.87 4.89
C LEU A 242 5.93 -2.70 6.16
N LEU A 243 6.97 -2.80 6.99
CA LEU A 243 6.94 -3.65 8.17
C LEU A 243 5.75 -3.33 9.10
N ARG A 244 5.36 -2.05 9.18
CA ARG A 244 4.20 -1.58 9.96
C ARG A 244 2.86 -2.20 9.54
N PHE A 245 2.73 -2.71 8.32
CA PHE A 245 1.51 -3.42 7.85
C PHE A 245 1.58 -4.94 8.03
N GLY A 246 2.75 -5.48 8.37
CA GLY A 246 2.99 -6.92 8.55
C GLY A 246 1.99 -7.61 9.48
N PRO A 247 1.71 -7.12 10.70
CA PRO A 247 0.81 -7.78 11.65
C PRO A 247 -0.61 -7.99 11.12
N LEU A 248 -1.20 -6.98 10.47
CA LEU A 248 -2.55 -7.07 9.90
C LEU A 248 -2.61 -8.03 8.71
N ALA A 249 -1.52 -8.12 7.94
CA ALA A 249 -1.43 -9.06 6.84
C ALA A 249 -1.22 -10.52 7.30
N LYS A 250 -0.77 -10.79 8.55
CA LYS A 250 -0.53 -12.17 9.04
C LYS A 250 -1.80 -13.02 9.07
N HIS A 251 -2.98 -12.39 9.16
CA HIS A 251 -4.26 -13.10 9.17
C HIS A 251 -4.86 -13.32 7.79
N SER A 252 -4.55 -12.48 6.79
CA SER A 252 -5.14 -12.57 5.45
C SER A 252 -4.29 -13.35 4.44
N ASN A 253 -2.98 -13.51 4.66
CA ASN A 253 -2.02 -13.99 3.66
C ASN A 253 -0.87 -14.82 4.27
N MET A 254 -1.17 -16.00 4.83
CA MET A 254 -0.14 -16.96 5.25
C MET A 254 0.58 -17.58 4.04
N SER A 255 1.90 -17.82 4.13
CA SER A 255 2.62 -18.56 3.10
C SER A 255 2.08 -20.00 2.99
N HIS A 256 2.15 -20.61 1.81
CA HIS A 256 1.71 -21.99 1.59
C HIS A 256 2.27 -22.99 2.63
N HIS A 257 3.55 -22.85 2.98
CA HIS A 257 4.18 -23.65 4.04
C HIS A 257 3.66 -23.29 5.44
N GLY A 258 3.44 -22.01 5.72
CA GLY A 258 2.88 -21.55 7.00
C GLY A 258 1.47 -22.08 7.22
N MET A 259 0.62 -21.99 6.20
CA MET A 259 -0.72 -22.56 6.24
C MET A 259 -0.75 -24.08 6.33
N LEU A 260 0.09 -24.78 5.55
CA LEU A 260 0.21 -26.22 5.67
C LEU A 260 0.55 -26.58 7.10
N SER A 261 1.56 -25.92 7.66
CA SER A 261 2.02 -26.17 9.01
C SER A 261 0.90 -25.89 10.01
N THR A 262 0.22 -24.75 9.91
CA THR A 262 -0.91 -24.40 10.79
C THR A 262 -2.08 -25.38 10.67
N ASN A 263 -2.49 -25.74 9.46
CA ASN A 263 -3.59 -26.69 9.26
C ASN A 263 -3.20 -28.11 9.69
N LEU A 264 -1.96 -28.54 9.43
CA LEU A 264 -1.42 -29.81 9.93
C LEU A 264 -1.41 -29.83 11.45
N ILE A 265 -0.93 -28.76 12.10
CA ILE A 265 -0.94 -28.62 13.56
C ILE A 265 -2.38 -28.71 14.08
N GLN A 266 -3.33 -27.95 13.52
CA GLN A 266 -4.73 -27.99 13.94
C GLN A 266 -5.39 -29.38 13.75
N ILE A 267 -5.03 -30.09 12.68
CA ILE A 267 -5.53 -31.46 12.43
C ILE A 267 -4.94 -32.41 13.47
N LEU A 268 -3.62 -32.36 13.69
CA LEU A 268 -2.93 -33.23 14.64
C LEU A 268 -3.31 -32.94 16.10
N GLU A 269 -3.58 -31.69 16.47
CA GLU A 269 -4.07 -31.32 17.80
C GLU A 269 -5.39 -31.99 18.17
N LYS A 270 -6.22 -32.30 17.16
CA LYS A 270 -7.49 -33.02 17.33
C LYS A 270 -7.35 -34.54 17.35
N GLN A 271 -6.15 -35.07 17.11
CA GLN A 271 -5.89 -36.51 17.05
C GLN A 271 -5.30 -37.03 18.38
N PRO A 272 -5.65 -38.26 18.78
CA PRO A 272 -5.02 -38.90 19.92
C PRO A 272 -3.51 -39.00 19.69
N LYS A 273 -2.72 -38.62 20.71
CA LYS A 273 -1.24 -38.56 20.68
C LYS A 273 -0.64 -37.58 19.67
N ARG A 274 -1.43 -36.72 19.03
CA ARG A 274 -0.98 -35.76 18.01
C ARG A 274 -0.28 -36.41 16.82
N THR A 275 -0.75 -37.60 16.43
CA THR A 275 -0.22 -38.37 15.30
C THR A 275 -1.36 -38.81 14.40
N ALA A 276 -1.13 -38.83 13.09
CA ALA A 276 -2.06 -39.39 12.11
C ALA A 276 -1.28 -39.96 10.92
N ASP A 277 -1.89 -40.90 10.20
CA ASP A 277 -1.31 -41.41 8.97
C ASP A 277 -1.40 -40.37 7.84
N PHE A 278 -0.51 -40.50 6.85
CA PHE A 278 -0.46 -39.56 5.75
C PHE A 278 -1.75 -39.53 4.93
N LYS A 279 -2.45 -40.66 4.71
CA LYS A 279 -3.69 -40.67 3.92
C LYS A 279 -4.77 -39.85 4.60
N PHE A 280 -4.91 -39.98 5.92
CA PHE A 280 -5.83 -39.17 6.71
C PHE A 280 -5.46 -37.68 6.65
N LEU A 281 -4.18 -37.34 6.88
CA LEU A 281 -3.72 -35.95 6.81
C LEU A 281 -3.98 -35.33 5.44
N PHE A 282 -3.72 -36.07 4.36
CA PHE A 282 -3.98 -35.61 3.00
C PHE A 282 -5.48 -35.42 2.74
N ALA A 283 -6.34 -36.34 3.18
CA ALA A 283 -7.79 -36.20 3.02
C ALA A 283 -8.36 -34.99 3.78
N GLU A 284 -7.89 -34.74 5.00
CA GLU A 284 -8.32 -33.58 5.80
C GLU A 284 -7.75 -32.26 5.26
N LEU A 285 -6.50 -32.25 4.80
CA LEU A 285 -5.92 -31.10 4.11
C LEU A 285 -6.64 -30.83 2.78
N ALA A 286 -7.04 -31.85 2.02
CA ALA A 286 -7.78 -31.70 0.78
C ALA A 286 -9.13 -31.00 0.97
N LYS A 287 -9.84 -31.31 2.07
CA LYS A 287 -11.10 -30.66 2.43
C LYS A 287 -10.90 -29.18 2.78
N LYS A 288 -9.79 -28.85 3.42
CA LYS A 288 -9.45 -27.48 3.87
C LYS A 288 -8.76 -26.64 2.78
N LEU A 289 -8.07 -27.28 1.84
CA LEU A 289 -7.28 -26.67 0.77
C LEU A 289 -7.63 -27.28 -0.59
N PRO A 290 -8.87 -27.11 -1.10
CA PRO A 290 -9.36 -27.80 -2.30
C PRO A 290 -8.61 -27.40 -3.59
N SER A 291 -7.91 -26.26 -3.60
CA SER A 291 -7.10 -25.78 -4.73
C SER A 291 -5.65 -26.28 -4.72
N TRP A 292 -5.32 -27.22 -3.83
CA TRP A 292 -3.96 -27.74 -3.65
C TRP A 292 -3.47 -28.53 -4.88
N PRO A 293 -2.41 -28.08 -5.58
CA PRO A 293 -2.03 -28.59 -6.91
C PRO A 293 -1.54 -30.05 -6.93
N PHE A 294 -1.27 -30.66 -5.77
CA PHE A 294 -0.84 -32.07 -5.67
C PHE A 294 -1.97 -33.04 -5.30
N LEU A 295 -3.22 -32.59 -5.13
CA LEU A 295 -4.34 -33.50 -4.85
C LEU A 295 -4.57 -34.51 -5.97
N HIS A 296 -4.27 -34.13 -7.21
CA HIS A 296 -4.42 -35.00 -8.38
C HIS A 296 -3.22 -35.91 -8.66
N LYS A 297 -2.08 -35.75 -7.96
CA LYS A 297 -0.85 -36.55 -8.19
C LYS A 297 -0.72 -37.75 -7.26
N ILE A 298 -1.69 -37.95 -6.36
CA ILE A 298 -1.67 -39.03 -5.36
C ILE A 298 -3.06 -39.65 -5.28
N GLN A 299 -3.58 -40.11 -6.42
CA GLN A 299 -4.47 -41.27 -6.42
C GLN A 299 -3.62 -42.48 -6.83
N PRO A 300 -3.71 -43.62 -6.12
CA PRO A 300 -2.99 -44.83 -6.50
C PRO A 300 -3.39 -45.32 -7.89
#